data_AF-A0A1C0VT20-F1
#
_entry.id   AF-A0A1C0VT20-F1
#
_cell.length_a   1.000
_cell.length_b   1.000
_cell.length_c   1.000
_cell.angle_alpha   90.00
_cell.angle_beta   90.00
_cell.angle_gamma   90.00
#
_symmetry.space_group_name_H-M   'P 1'
#
loop_
_entity.id
_entity.type
_entity.pdbx_description
1 polymer ?
#
loop_
_entity_poly.entity_id
_entity_poly.type
_entity_poly.pdbx_seq_one_letter_code
_entity_poly.pdbx_strand_id
1 'polypeptide(L)'
;MQPHKPKFLLTFLSNDLTANVLTILTLTGTVKLGRKILYPLGKATGDRATIDRSQAMRRQLGAIGLADTSDTRAYLSAHLYCVFHDRTNIAEIQVNGRIIKESLLMGPIGALKMKTVWDSNKLITIILFGKES
;
A
#
# COMPACT_ATOMS: atom_id res chain seq x y z
N MET A 1 29.83 -22.58 -53.50
CA MET A 1 28.54 -22.66 -52.80
C MET A 1 28.81 -22.39 -51.32
N GLN A 2 28.61 -21.15 -50.86
CA GLN A 2 28.79 -20.79 -49.45
C GLN A 2 27.42 -20.47 -48.84
N PRO A 3 27.11 -20.97 -47.63
CA PRO A 3 25.84 -20.65 -47.00
C PRO A 3 25.86 -19.20 -46.48
N HIS A 4 24.92 -18.40 -46.97
CA HIS A 4 24.57 -17.11 -46.37
C HIS A 4 24.12 -17.32 -44.93
N LYS A 5 24.94 -16.90 -43.97
CA LYS A 5 24.51 -16.76 -42.57
C LYS A 5 23.54 -15.58 -42.48
N PRO A 6 22.37 -15.72 -41.83
CA PRO A 6 21.48 -14.60 -41.61
C PRO A 6 22.12 -13.63 -40.62
N LYS A 7 22.27 -12.38 -41.05
CA LYS A 7 22.67 -11.25 -40.22
C LYS A 7 21.39 -10.61 -39.68
N PHE A 8 20.86 -11.15 -38.59
CA PHE A 8 19.95 -10.38 -37.72
C PHE A 8 20.68 -10.07 -36.43
N LEU A 9 20.83 -8.77 -36.19
CA LEU A 9 21.59 -8.17 -35.12
C LEU A 9 21.13 -8.63 -33.73
N LEU A 10 22.12 -9.06 -32.95
CA LEU A 10 22.44 -8.65 -31.58
C LEU A 10 21.26 -8.26 -30.66
N THR A 11 20.97 -9.20 -29.75
CA THR A 11 21.07 -9.03 -28.29
C THR A 11 20.99 -7.60 -27.76
N PHE A 12 19.92 -7.28 -27.01
CA PHE A 12 20.02 -6.59 -25.73
C PHE A 12 18.81 -6.98 -24.85
N LEU A 13 18.91 -8.11 -24.16
CA LEU A 13 18.26 -8.25 -22.86
C LEU A 13 19.08 -7.39 -21.88
N SER A 14 18.92 -6.07 -21.97
CA SER A 14 19.31 -5.20 -20.87
C SER A 14 18.24 -5.38 -19.79
N ASN A 15 18.64 -6.03 -18.71
CA ASN A 15 17.95 -6.06 -17.44
C ASN A 15 17.67 -4.63 -16.99
N ASP A 16 16.53 -4.09 -17.39
CA ASP A 16 15.99 -2.87 -16.81
C ASP A 16 14.69 -3.22 -16.11
N LEU A 17 14.84 -3.82 -14.92
CA LEU A 17 13.74 -4.01 -13.98
C LEU A 17 13.00 -2.70 -13.72
N THR A 18 13.62 -1.54 -13.89
CA THR A 18 12.98 -0.24 -13.65
C THR A 18 11.99 0.15 -14.74
N ALA A 19 12.26 -0.15 -16.01
CA ALA A 19 11.38 0.18 -17.12
C ALA A 19 10.08 -0.67 -17.11
N ASN A 20 10.19 -1.95 -16.78
CA ASN A 20 9.01 -2.83 -16.64
C ASN A 20 8.19 -2.52 -15.39
N VAL A 21 8.84 -2.15 -14.27
CA VAL A 21 8.14 -1.68 -13.06
C VAL A 21 7.40 -0.36 -13.34
N LEU A 22 8.02 0.60 -14.03
CA LEU A 22 7.39 1.87 -14.40
C LEU A 22 6.19 1.67 -15.34
N THR A 23 6.26 0.69 -16.26
CA THR A 23 5.17 0.33 -17.18
C THR A 23 4.01 -0.38 -16.47
N ILE A 24 4.30 -1.27 -15.52
CA ILE A 24 3.28 -1.92 -14.68
C ILE A 24 2.60 -0.91 -13.73
N LEU A 25 3.36 0.03 -13.16
CA LEU A 25 2.86 1.13 -12.32
C LEU A 25 2.01 2.15 -13.08
N THR A 26 2.18 2.26 -14.41
CA THR A 26 1.39 3.17 -15.26
C THR A 26 0.14 2.51 -15.82
N LEU A 27 0.17 1.19 -16.07
CA LEU A 27 -1.01 0.41 -16.50
C LEU A 27 -1.98 0.10 -15.34
N THR A 28 -1.46 0.02 -14.12
CA THR A 28 -2.29 -0.03 -12.91
C THR A 28 -2.54 1.40 -12.44
N GLY A 29 -3.72 1.95 -12.71
CA GLY A 29 -4.03 3.36 -12.47
C GLY A 29 -3.49 3.87 -11.13
N THR A 30 -2.82 5.02 -11.13
CA THR A 30 -2.05 5.55 -10.00
C THR A 30 -2.80 5.43 -8.67
N VAL A 31 -2.27 4.66 -7.72
CA VAL A 31 -2.87 4.53 -6.38
C VAL A 31 -2.80 5.87 -5.65
N LYS A 32 -3.95 6.40 -5.26
CA LYS A 32 -4.07 7.70 -4.57
C LYS A 32 -4.19 7.48 -3.08
N LEU A 33 -3.04 7.38 -2.41
CA LEU A 33 -2.98 7.29 -0.94
C LEU A 33 -3.27 8.64 -0.27
N GLY A 34 -2.76 9.74 -0.86
CA GLY A 34 -2.92 11.10 -0.35
C GLY A 34 -2.50 11.23 1.12
N ARG A 35 -3.13 12.15 1.87
CA ARG A 35 -2.85 12.36 3.30
C ARG A 35 -3.40 11.25 4.20
N LYS A 36 -4.15 10.26 3.68
CA LYS A 36 -4.76 9.20 4.48
C LYS A 36 -3.74 8.26 5.09
N ILE A 37 -2.54 8.17 4.52
CA ILE A 37 -1.42 7.43 5.15
C ILE A 37 -0.97 8.03 6.48
N LEU A 38 -1.19 9.33 6.70
CA LEU A 38 -0.83 10.01 7.95
C LEU A 38 -1.88 9.79 9.05
N TYR A 39 -3.06 9.27 8.69
CA TYR A 39 -4.16 9.03 9.61
C TYR A 39 -3.82 7.98 10.69
N PRO A 40 -3.29 6.78 10.37
CA PRO A 40 -2.85 5.85 11.40
C PRO A 40 -1.62 6.35 12.19
N LEU A 41 -0.92 7.38 11.71
CA LEU A 41 0.24 7.99 12.38
C LEU A 41 -0.14 9.11 13.36
N GLY A 42 -1.43 9.27 13.68
CA GLY A 42 -1.88 10.29 14.64
C GLY A 42 -1.92 11.72 14.09
N LYS A 43 -1.86 11.92 12.76
CA LYS A 43 -1.81 13.26 12.13
C LYS A 43 -3.15 13.74 11.61
N ALA A 44 -4.26 13.18 12.09
CA ALA A 44 -5.57 13.71 11.76
C ALA A 44 -5.78 15.09 12.38
N THR A 45 -6.54 15.92 11.69
CA THR A 45 -6.98 17.24 12.15
C THR A 45 -8.50 17.32 12.02
N GLY A 46 -9.14 18.21 12.78
CA GLY A 46 -10.59 18.43 12.73
C GLY A 46 -11.28 18.00 14.02
N ASP A 47 -12.37 17.25 13.90
CA ASP A 47 -13.20 16.80 15.03
C ASP A 47 -12.45 15.92 16.04
N ARG A 48 -12.84 16.02 17.32
CA ARG A 48 -12.25 15.30 18.44
C ARG A 48 -12.25 13.79 18.22
N ALA A 49 -13.35 13.22 17.75
CA ALA A 49 -13.45 11.78 17.54
C ALA A 49 -12.56 11.29 16.38
N THR A 50 -12.23 12.16 15.42
CA THR A 50 -11.29 11.81 14.33
C THR A 50 -9.86 11.86 14.83
N ILE A 51 -9.52 12.86 15.65
CA ILE A 51 -8.22 12.96 16.31
C ILE A 51 -8.00 11.75 17.24
N ASP A 52 -9.00 11.37 18.03
CA ASP A 52 -8.88 10.27 19.00
C ASP A 52 -8.65 8.92 18.33
N ARG A 53 -9.39 8.62 17.24
CA ARG A 53 -9.18 7.42 16.43
C ARG A 53 -7.80 7.38 15.80
N SER A 54 -7.31 8.53 15.31
CA SER A 54 -5.97 8.66 14.75
C SER A 54 -4.88 8.40 15.81
N GLN A 55 -5.06 8.91 17.03
CA GLN A 55 -4.14 8.67 18.13
C GLN A 55 -4.18 7.22 18.62
N ALA A 56 -5.35 6.57 18.63
CA ALA A 56 -5.48 5.16 18.94
C ALA A 56 -4.68 4.29 17.95
N MET A 57 -4.84 4.54 16.65
CA MET A 57 -4.05 3.84 15.63
C MET A 57 -2.55 4.12 15.73
N ARG A 58 -2.15 5.34 16.13
CA ARG A 58 -0.73 5.65 16.39
C ARG A 58 -0.17 4.78 17.51
N ARG A 59 -0.93 4.56 18.59
CA ARG A 59 -0.53 3.65 19.67
C ARG A 59 -0.45 2.21 19.20
N GLN A 60 -1.40 1.75 18.39
CA GLN A 60 -1.36 0.40 17.81
C GLN A 60 -0.12 0.20 16.94
N LEU A 61 0.21 1.15 16.05
CA LEU A 61 1.44 1.08 15.26
C LEU A 61 2.69 1.08 16.16
N GLY A 62 2.71 1.92 17.20
CA GLY A 62 3.75 1.92 18.22
C GLY A 62 3.93 0.56 18.89
N ALA A 63 2.82 -0.13 19.20
CA ALA A 63 2.82 -1.45 19.83
C ALA A 63 3.49 -2.55 18.97
N ILE A 64 3.54 -2.37 17.65
CA ILE A 64 4.26 -3.27 16.73
C ILE A 64 5.61 -2.74 16.28
N GLY A 65 6.08 -1.62 16.86
CA GLY A 65 7.40 -1.04 16.59
C GLY A 65 7.43 -0.12 15.37
N LEU A 66 6.29 0.40 14.93
CA LEU A 66 6.16 1.32 13.80
C LEU A 66 5.88 2.74 14.28
N ALA A 67 6.91 3.46 14.72
CA ALA A 67 6.81 4.87 15.10
C ALA A 67 6.68 5.79 13.86
N ASP A 68 6.27 7.05 14.05
CA ASP A 68 6.15 8.00 12.94
C ASP A 68 7.52 8.50 12.45
N THR A 69 8.11 7.77 11.49
CA THR A 69 9.37 8.11 10.81
C THR A 69 9.18 8.16 9.29
N SER A 70 10.17 8.68 8.55
CA SER A 70 10.19 8.59 7.08
C SER A 70 10.08 7.15 6.60
N ASP A 71 10.78 6.24 7.26
CA ASP A 71 10.90 4.84 6.86
C ASP A 71 9.59 4.10 7.10
N THR A 72 8.92 4.35 8.23
CA THR A 72 7.59 3.80 8.49
C THR A 72 6.57 4.33 7.49
N ARG A 73 6.64 5.60 7.08
CA ARG A 73 5.76 6.14 6.04
C ARG A 73 6.00 5.51 4.68
N ALA A 74 7.26 5.28 4.30
CA ALA A 74 7.62 4.57 3.08
C ALA A 74 7.12 3.11 3.11
N TYR A 75 7.34 2.43 4.25
CA TYR A 75 6.87 1.07 4.49
C TYR A 75 5.35 0.95 4.38
N LEU A 76 4.60 1.82 5.07
CA LEU A 76 3.13 1.86 4.98
C LEU A 76 2.65 2.13 3.55
N SER A 77 3.35 3.00 2.82
CA SER A 77 3.01 3.29 1.41
C SER A 77 3.14 2.01 0.58
N ALA A 78 4.32 1.38 0.61
CA ALA A 78 4.59 0.14 -0.11
C ALA A 78 3.59 -0.97 0.24
N HIS A 79 3.29 -1.15 1.53
CA HIS A 79 2.29 -2.10 1.99
C HIS A 79 0.90 -1.81 1.41
N LEU A 80 0.46 -0.55 1.41
CA LEU A 80 -0.84 -0.15 0.85
C LEU A 80 -0.90 -0.35 -0.67
N TYR A 81 0.21 -0.16 -1.40
CA TYR A 81 0.31 -0.51 -2.81
C TYR A 81 0.07 -2.01 -3.02
N CYS A 82 0.74 -2.86 -2.25
CA CYS A 82 0.53 -4.32 -2.30
C CYS A 82 -0.94 -4.68 -2.00
N VAL A 83 -1.52 -4.10 -0.94
CA VAL A 83 -2.92 -4.34 -0.57
C VAL A 83 -3.87 -3.95 -1.69
N PHE A 84 -3.64 -2.81 -2.35
CA PHE A 84 -4.47 -2.35 -3.45
C PHE A 84 -4.47 -3.35 -4.63
N HIS A 85 -3.28 -3.80 -5.05
CA HIS A 85 -3.14 -4.66 -6.23
C HIS A 85 -3.46 -6.14 -5.99
N ASP A 86 -3.38 -6.62 -4.76
CA ASP A 86 -3.71 -8.00 -4.42
C ASP A 86 -5.23 -8.24 -4.47
N ARG A 87 -5.70 -9.10 -5.38
CA ARG A 87 -7.13 -9.39 -5.55
C ARG A 87 -7.66 -10.42 -4.56
N THR A 88 -6.79 -11.14 -3.86
CA THR A 88 -7.17 -12.21 -2.93
C THR A 88 -7.60 -11.68 -1.55
N ASN A 89 -7.33 -10.41 -1.28
CA ASN A 89 -7.55 -9.79 0.02
C ASN A 89 -8.85 -8.96 0.11
N ILE A 90 -9.73 -9.07 -0.89
CA ILE A 90 -11.02 -8.39 -0.91
C ILE A 90 -11.93 -9.08 0.10
N ALA A 91 -12.28 -8.35 1.16
CA ALA A 91 -13.18 -8.84 2.19
C ALA A 91 -14.65 -8.55 1.85
N GLU A 92 -14.91 -7.40 1.20
CA GLU A 92 -16.29 -6.97 0.88
C GLU A 92 -16.29 -5.99 -0.30
N ILE A 93 -17.34 -6.04 -1.11
CA ILE A 93 -17.69 -5.01 -2.09
C ILE A 93 -19.01 -4.37 -1.62
N GLN A 94 -18.96 -3.09 -1.28
CA GLN A 94 -20.11 -2.34 -0.79
C GLN A 94 -21.06 -1.96 -1.94
N VAL A 95 -22.34 -1.77 -1.62
CA VAL A 95 -23.39 -1.34 -2.59
C VAL A 95 -23.02 -0.05 -3.33
N ASN A 96 -22.27 0.85 -2.68
CA ASN A 96 -21.79 2.11 -3.28
C ASN A 96 -20.55 1.94 -4.17
N GLY A 97 -20.12 0.71 -4.46
CA GLY A 97 -18.96 0.40 -5.28
C GLY A 97 -17.60 0.45 -4.56
N ARG A 98 -17.57 0.77 -3.26
CA ARG A 98 -16.33 0.75 -2.48
C ARG A 98 -15.87 -0.67 -2.18
N ILE A 99 -14.56 -0.87 -2.18
CA ILE A 99 -13.95 -2.17 -1.91
C ILE A 99 -13.27 -2.12 -0.55
N ILE A 100 -13.64 -3.05 0.32
CA ILE A 100 -12.97 -3.28 1.60
C ILE A 100 -11.92 -4.38 1.40
N LYS A 101 -10.69 -4.07 1.80
CA LYS A 101 -9.57 -5.01 1.74
C LYS A 101 -8.95 -5.18 3.11
N GLU A 102 -8.59 -6.42 3.45
CA GLU A 102 -7.99 -6.78 4.73
C GLU A 102 -6.58 -7.32 4.52
N SER A 103 -5.64 -6.96 5.38
CA SER A 103 -4.27 -7.46 5.30
C SER A 103 -3.64 -7.55 6.68
N LEU A 104 -2.56 -8.32 6.78
CA LEU A 104 -1.71 -8.33 7.96
C LEU A 104 -0.59 -7.29 7.76
N LEU A 105 -0.48 -6.34 8.69
CA LEU A 105 0.59 -5.37 8.73
C LEU A 105 1.64 -5.83 9.76
N MET A 106 2.83 -6.14 9.27
CA MET A 106 3.93 -6.59 10.11
C MET A 106 4.75 -5.40 10.61
N GLY A 107 5.14 -5.42 11.87
CA GLY A 107 6.11 -4.50 12.44
C GLY A 107 7.25 -5.26 13.11
N PRO A 108 8.34 -4.58 13.51
CA PRO A 108 9.51 -5.21 14.12
C PRO A 108 9.22 -6.09 15.34
N ILE A 109 8.18 -5.77 16.12
CA ILE A 109 7.86 -6.46 17.39
C ILE A 109 6.45 -7.06 17.43
N GLY A 110 5.75 -7.12 16.30
CA GLY A 110 4.41 -7.70 16.25
C GLY A 110 3.68 -7.49 14.92
N ALA A 111 2.40 -7.80 14.89
CA ALA A 111 1.56 -7.63 13.71
C ALA A 111 0.17 -7.11 14.09
N LEU A 112 -0.48 -6.40 13.17
CA LEU A 112 -1.86 -5.95 13.29
C LEU A 112 -2.66 -6.34 12.06
N LYS A 113 -3.96 -6.56 12.26
CA LYS A 113 -4.89 -6.60 11.12
C LYS A 113 -5.16 -5.18 10.65
N MET A 114 -5.02 -4.93 9.37
CA MET A 114 -5.34 -3.66 8.72
C MET A 114 -6.52 -3.84 7.77
N LYS A 115 -7.57 -3.03 7.96
CA LYS A 115 -8.68 -2.89 7.02
C LYS A 115 -8.54 -1.56 6.29
N THR A 116 -8.76 -1.60 4.98
CA THR A 116 -8.70 -0.43 4.11
C THR A 116 -9.98 -0.35 3.29
N VAL A 117 -10.43 0.88 3.02
CA VAL A 117 -11.58 1.14 2.16
C VAL A 117 -11.11 1.91 0.95
N TRP A 118 -11.47 1.42 -0.23
CA TRP A 118 -11.05 1.96 -1.51
C TRP A 118 -12.24 2.39 -2.34
N ASP A 119 -12.08 3.51 -3.03
CA ASP A 119 -13.02 4.03 -4.02
C ASP A 119 -12.27 4.17 -5.34
N SER A 120 -12.48 3.21 -6.25
CA SER A 120 -11.61 2.99 -7.40
C SER A 120 -10.13 2.94 -6.95
N ASN A 121 -9.25 3.81 -7.46
CA ASN A 121 -7.84 3.89 -7.08
C ASN A 121 -7.54 4.77 -5.85
N LYS A 122 -8.55 5.25 -5.13
CA LYS A 122 -8.38 6.18 -4.01
C LYS A 122 -8.57 5.50 -2.67
N LEU A 123 -7.59 5.67 -1.77
CA LEU A 123 -7.72 5.26 -0.39
C LEU A 123 -8.66 6.22 0.36
N ILE A 124 -9.73 5.68 0.93
CA ILE A 124 -10.72 6.45 1.70
C ILE A 124 -10.35 6.48 3.18
N THR A 125 -10.04 5.31 3.75
CA THR A 125 -9.64 5.20 5.16
C THR A 125 -8.84 3.93 5.43
N ILE A 126 -8.11 3.97 6.55
CA ILE A 126 -7.39 2.85 7.17
C ILE A 126 -8.00 2.65 8.56
N ILE A 127 -8.16 1.39 8.97
CA ILE A 127 -8.56 0.99 10.31
C ILE A 127 -7.62 -0.13 10.76
N LEU A 128 -7.04 0.02 11.95
CA LEU A 128 -6.15 -0.97 12.54
C LEU A 128 -6.86 -1.71 13.68
N PHE A 129 -6.65 -3.02 13.74
CA PHE A 129 -7.18 -3.88 14.78
C PHE A 129 -6.03 -4.59 15.49
N GLY A 130 -6.09 -4.59 16.81
CA GLY A 130 -5.09 -5.21 17.68
C GLY A 130 -4.86 -4.37 18.94
N LYS A 131 -3.88 -4.78 19.75
CA LYS A 131 -3.62 -4.23 21.08
C LYS A 131 -3.21 -2.75 20.99
N GLU A 132 -3.90 -1.90 21.73
CA GLU A 132 -3.42 -0.56 22.08
C GLU A 132 -2.48 -0.72 23.27
N SER A 133 -1.17 -0.52 23.10
CA SER A 133 -0.22 -0.47 24.21
C SER A 133 -0.16 0.92 24.83
#